data_AF-A0A4R8G333-F1
#
_entry.id   AF-A0A4R8G333-F1
#
_cell.length_a   1.000
_cell.length_b   1.000
_cell.length_c   1.000
_cell.angle_alpha   90.00
_cell.angle_beta   90.00
_cell.angle_gamma   90.00
#
_symmetry.space_group_name_H-M   'P 1'
#
loop_
_entity.id
_entity.type
_entity.pdbx_description
1 polymer ?
#
loop_
_entity_poly.entity_id
_entity_poly.type
_entity_poly.pdbx_seq_one_letter_code
_entity_poly.pdbx_strand_id
1 'polypeptide(L)'
;MLINLSTTIALSCPACGRLEKDEINIFELPVGKLKQLSCSCGAEKASIKRIDNSRLQINYFCLHCNKAHKIKVSNHKFWYSKKLISLSCRETGLNPGFFGRSALVNEEIKKEKQELELIAAELGFDEFKNPDVMLQALDFIHDIAEEGALSCECSNDIMI
;
A
#
# COMPACT_ATOMS: atom_id res chain seq x y z
N MET A 1 -12.75 32.51 -1.73
CA MET A 1 -11.54 31.87 -1.17
C MET A 1 -11.73 30.36 -1.27
N LEU A 2 -11.01 29.67 -2.17
CA LEU A 2 -11.09 28.21 -2.30
C LEU A 2 -10.21 27.58 -1.22
N ILE A 3 -10.82 26.88 -0.27
CA ILE A 3 -10.08 26.11 0.73
C ILE A 3 -9.52 24.88 0.01
N ASN A 4 -8.21 24.87 -0.27
CA ASN A 4 -7.52 23.69 -0.78
C ASN A 4 -7.01 22.85 0.40
N LEU A 5 -7.90 21.99 0.93
CA LEU A 5 -7.58 21.07 2.02
C LEU A 5 -7.63 19.65 1.47
N SER A 6 -6.44 19.14 1.12
CA SER A 6 -6.25 17.78 0.64
C SER A 6 -5.27 17.00 1.52
N THR A 7 -5.45 15.68 1.52
CA THR A 7 -4.56 14.72 2.14
C THR A 7 -4.27 13.64 1.11
N THR A 8 -2.99 13.34 0.92
CA THR A 8 -2.56 12.22 0.08
C THR A 8 -2.36 10.99 0.96
N ILE A 9 -2.88 9.85 0.52
CA ILE A 9 -2.64 8.54 1.12
C ILE A 9 -1.91 7.66 0.11
N ALA A 10 -0.87 6.96 0.54
CA ALA A 10 -0.15 5.96 -0.23
C ALA A 10 -0.31 4.61 0.46
N LEU A 11 -0.73 3.59 -0.29
CA LEU A 11 -1.03 2.25 0.20
C LEU A 11 -0.61 1.21 -0.84
N SER A 12 0.02 0.14 -0.38
CA SER A 12 0.32 -1.02 -1.21
C SER A 12 -0.97 -1.76 -1.57
N CYS A 13 -1.11 -2.12 -2.84
CA CYS A 13 -2.25 -2.88 -3.33
C CYS A 13 -2.16 -4.34 -2.85
N PRO A 14 -3.23 -4.90 -2.27
CA PRO A 14 -3.21 -6.29 -1.82
C PRO A 14 -3.20 -7.31 -2.95
N ALA A 15 -3.59 -6.91 -4.16
CA ALA A 15 -3.70 -7.80 -5.31
C ALA A 15 -2.46 -7.80 -6.20
N CYS A 16 -1.68 -6.72 -6.24
CA CYS A 16 -0.52 -6.61 -7.13
C CYS A 16 0.73 -6.01 -6.47
N GLY A 17 0.72 -5.78 -5.16
CA GLY A 17 1.86 -5.25 -4.39
C GLY A 17 2.16 -3.76 -4.61
N ARG A 18 1.76 -3.17 -5.74
CA ARG A 18 2.10 -1.77 -6.09
C ARG A 18 1.68 -0.75 -5.03
N LEU A 19 2.64 0.09 -4.64
CA LEU A 19 2.39 1.27 -3.83
C LEU A 19 1.74 2.37 -4.68
N GLU A 20 0.49 2.69 -4.39
CA GLU A 20 -0.30 3.64 -5.16
C GLU A 20 -0.79 4.76 -4.25
N LYS A 21 -0.74 5.99 -4.76
CA LYS A 21 -1.15 7.18 -4.01
C LYS A 21 -2.46 7.77 -4.52
N ASP A 22 -3.29 8.21 -3.61
CA ASP A 22 -4.56 8.88 -3.87
C ASP A 22 -4.58 10.22 -3.13
N GLU A 23 -4.81 11.32 -3.85
CA GLU A 23 -5.10 12.61 -3.22
C GLU A 23 -6.60 12.71 -2.96
N ILE A 24 -6.95 13.10 -1.74
CA ILE A 24 -8.34 13.21 -1.30
C ILE A 24 -8.57 14.64 -0.86
N ASN A 25 -9.55 15.29 -1.43
CA ASN A 25 -10.00 16.60 -1.01
C ASN A 25 -11.11 16.49 0.05
N ILE A 26 -11.20 17.45 0.98
CA ILE A 26 -12.27 17.51 1.98
C ILE A 26 -13.68 17.45 1.38
N PHE A 27 -13.89 17.97 0.17
CA PHE A 27 -15.19 17.96 -0.51
C PHE A 27 -15.57 16.58 -1.06
N GLU A 28 -14.60 15.67 -1.24
CA GLU A 28 -14.85 14.28 -1.65
C GLU A 28 -15.28 13.37 -0.49
N LEU A 29 -15.17 13.85 0.75
CA LEU A 29 -15.50 13.12 1.96
C LEU A 29 -16.60 13.82 2.79
N PRO A 30 -17.83 13.94 2.26
CA PRO A 30 -18.96 14.38 3.06
C PRO A 30 -19.28 13.36 4.15
N VAL A 31 -19.80 13.85 5.28
CA VAL A 31 -20.13 13.03 6.45
C VAL A 31 -21.07 11.89 6.05
N GLY A 32 -20.75 10.67 6.48
CA GLY A 32 -21.55 9.48 6.23
C GLY A 32 -21.32 8.78 4.88
N LYS A 33 -20.67 9.43 3.91
CA LYS A 33 -20.33 8.78 2.63
C LYS A 33 -19.01 8.03 2.70
N LEU A 34 -18.95 6.91 1.98
CA LEU A 34 -17.76 6.10 1.78
C LEU A 34 -17.10 6.51 0.45
N LYS A 35 -15.80 6.78 0.49
CA LYS A 35 -14.96 6.95 -0.70
C LYS A 35 -14.08 5.70 -0.82
N GLN A 36 -14.19 4.99 -1.93
CA GLN A 36 -13.30 3.86 -2.25
C GLN A 36 -12.05 4.38 -2.95
N LEU A 37 -10.93 3.71 -2.70
CA LEU A 37 -9.63 3.96 -3.31
C LEU A 37 -9.21 2.68 -4.04
N SER A 38 -9.10 2.78 -5.36
CA SER A 38 -8.80 1.65 -6.24
C SER A 38 -7.36 1.72 -6.74
N CYS A 39 -6.75 0.56 -6.95
CA CYS A 39 -5.47 0.45 -7.64
C CYS A 39 -5.66 0.56 -9.15
N SER A 40 -4.60 0.92 -9.87
CA SER A 40 -4.51 0.80 -11.33
C SER A 40 -4.78 -0.61 -11.86
N CYS A 41 -4.63 -1.66 -11.04
CA CYS A 41 -5.00 -3.04 -11.41
C CYS A 41 -6.51 -3.33 -11.29
N GLY A 42 -7.31 -2.40 -10.77
CA GLY A 42 -8.76 -2.56 -10.57
C GLY A 42 -9.18 -3.02 -9.17
N ALA A 43 -8.26 -3.54 -8.35
CA ALA A 43 -8.58 -3.95 -6.98
C ALA A 43 -8.85 -2.76 -6.04
N GLU A 44 -9.79 -2.90 -5.10
CA GLU A 44 -9.98 -1.94 -4.01
C GLU A 44 -8.85 -2.11 -2.98
N LYS A 45 -8.13 -1.01 -2.68
CA LYS A 45 -7.04 -1.01 -1.68
C LYS A 45 -7.53 -0.57 -0.31
N ALA A 46 -8.43 0.42 -0.31
CA ALA A 46 -8.92 1.03 0.91
C ALA A 46 -10.24 1.77 0.68
N SER A 47 -10.92 2.06 1.79
CA SER A 47 -12.07 2.94 1.82
C SER A 47 -12.00 3.89 3.00
N ILE A 48 -12.45 5.13 2.78
CA ILE A 48 -12.41 6.19 3.76
C ILE A 48 -13.83 6.71 3.98
N LYS A 49 -14.21 6.83 5.25
CA LYS A 49 -15.51 7.34 5.65
C LYS A 49 -15.34 8.42 6.70
N ARG A 50 -15.84 9.62 6.44
CA ARG A 50 -15.96 10.64 7.48
C ARG A 50 -17.14 10.26 8.39
N ILE A 51 -16.84 9.93 9.66
CA ILE A 51 -17.87 9.48 10.62
C ILE A 51 -18.68 10.70 11.09
N ASP A 52 -17.96 11.77 11.45
CA ASP A 52 -18.53 13.01 11.98
C ASP A 52 -17.58 14.20 11.69
N ASN A 53 -17.81 15.35 12.33
CA ASN A 53 -16.98 16.54 12.16
C ASN A 53 -15.63 16.49 12.90
N SER A 54 -15.40 15.47 13.72
CA SER A 54 -14.18 15.26 14.51
C SER A 54 -13.35 14.06 14.07
N ARG A 55 -13.96 13.06 13.43
CA ARG A 55 -13.32 11.77 13.13
C ARG A 55 -13.66 11.22 11.75
N LEU A 56 -12.71 10.48 11.21
CA LEU A 56 -12.86 9.61 10.04
C LEU A 56 -12.37 8.18 10.34
N GLN A 57 -12.84 7.25 9.52
CA GLN A 57 -12.43 5.87 9.51
C GLN A 57 -11.72 5.58 8.20
N ILE A 58 -10.59 4.86 8.28
CA ILE A 58 -9.89 4.30 7.14
C ILE A 58 -9.97 2.78 7.30
N ASN A 59 -10.55 2.11 6.31
CA ASN A 59 -10.44 0.67 6.15
C ASN A 59 -9.43 0.41 5.04
N TYR A 60 -8.52 -0.53 5.22
CA TYR A 60 -7.53 -0.90 4.21
C TYR A 60 -7.19 -2.38 4.34
N PHE A 61 -6.80 -3.00 3.25
CA PHE A 61 -6.26 -4.36 3.29
C PHE A 61 -4.75 -4.31 3.53
N CYS A 62 -4.24 -5.16 4.42
CA CYS A 62 -2.82 -5.23 4.74
C CYS A 62 -2.20 -6.46 4.06
N LEU A 63 -1.28 -6.23 3.12
CA LEU A 63 -0.55 -7.32 2.44
C LEU A 63 0.28 -8.16 3.44
N HIS A 64 0.83 -7.52 4.46
CA HIS A 64 1.76 -8.15 5.42
C HIS A 64 1.13 -9.23 6.28
N CYS A 65 -0.18 -9.15 6.54
CA CYS A 65 -0.90 -10.13 7.37
C CYS A 65 -2.10 -10.75 6.65
N ASN A 66 -2.29 -10.41 5.37
CA ASN A 66 -3.40 -10.85 4.53
C ASN A 66 -4.79 -10.63 5.15
N LYS A 67 -4.99 -9.52 5.89
CA LYS A 67 -6.24 -9.19 6.60
C LYS A 67 -6.68 -7.75 6.34
N ALA A 68 -7.98 -7.51 6.47
CA ALA A 68 -8.55 -6.17 6.45
C ALA A 68 -8.39 -5.48 7.82
N HIS A 69 -7.89 -4.25 7.81
CA HIS A 69 -7.74 -3.40 8.99
C HIS A 69 -8.70 -2.22 8.97
N LYS A 70 -8.99 -1.71 10.17
CA LYS A 70 -9.84 -0.54 10.39
C LYS A 70 -9.22 0.35 11.45
N ILE A 71 -8.99 1.61 11.10
CA ILE A 71 -8.50 2.62 12.03
C ILE A 71 -9.42 3.82 12.07
N LYS A 72 -9.50 4.46 13.24
CA LYS A 72 -10.17 5.75 13.43
C LYS A 72 -9.10 6.81 13.65
N VAL A 73 -9.24 7.93 12.96
CA VAL A 73 -8.31 9.06 12.99
C VAL A 73 -9.10 10.35 13.16
N SER A 74 -8.54 11.30 13.90
CA SER A 74 -9.19 12.60 14.03
C SER A 74 -9.09 13.38 12.72
N ASN A 75 -10.10 14.19 12.44
CA ASN A 75 -10.10 15.10 11.28
C ASN A 75 -8.90 16.04 11.33
N HIS A 76 -8.52 16.50 12.52
CA HIS A 76 -7.29 17.29 12.70
C HIS A 76 -6.05 16.53 12.22
N LYS A 77 -5.88 15.27 12.65
CA LYS A 77 -4.74 14.44 12.29
C LYS A 77 -4.69 14.12 10.80
N PHE A 78 -5.83 13.89 10.16
CA PHE A 78 -5.87 13.57 8.73
C PHE A 78 -5.68 14.78 7.83
N TRP A 79 -6.40 15.88 8.09
CA TRP A 79 -6.43 17.05 7.20
C TRP A 79 -5.35 18.10 7.50
N TYR A 80 -4.99 18.27 8.77
CA TYR A 80 -4.19 19.42 9.21
C TYR A 80 -2.81 19.04 9.74
N SER A 81 -2.50 17.74 9.86
CA SER A 81 -1.17 17.30 10.27
C SER A 81 -0.10 17.85 9.33
N LYS A 82 0.98 18.37 9.93
CA LYS A 82 2.20 18.75 9.21
C LYS A 82 3.21 17.60 9.10
N LYS A 83 2.91 16.46 9.71
CA LYS A 83 3.75 15.26 9.72
C LYS A 83 3.15 14.19 8.83
N LEU A 84 4.02 13.38 8.24
CA LEU A 84 3.64 12.11 7.63
C LEU A 84 3.17 11.15 8.74
N ILE A 85 2.12 10.40 8.47
CA ILE A 85 1.55 9.45 9.41
C ILE A 85 1.56 8.08 8.77
N SER A 86 2.45 7.22 9.28
CA SER A 86 2.49 5.81 8.90
C SER A 86 1.33 5.05 9.50
N LEU A 87 0.81 4.12 8.72
CA LEU A 87 -0.06 3.06 9.20
C LEU A 87 0.83 1.97 9.82
N SER A 88 0.25 1.17 10.69
CA SER A 88 0.97 0.05 11.30
C SER A 88 0.03 -1.15 11.35
N CYS A 89 0.51 -2.27 10.81
CA CYS A 89 -0.12 -3.57 10.97
C CYS A 89 0.00 -4.00 12.42
N ARG A 90 -1.13 -4.31 13.08
CA ARG A 90 -1.10 -4.75 14.49
C ARG A 90 -0.54 -6.17 14.66
N GLU A 91 -0.60 -6.97 13.60
CA GLU A 91 -0.18 -8.37 13.62
C GLU A 91 1.33 -8.50 13.38
N THR A 92 1.88 -7.72 12.45
CA THR A 92 3.30 -7.82 12.04
C THR A 92 4.15 -6.62 12.42
N GLY A 93 3.55 -5.51 12.83
CA GLY A 93 4.23 -4.23 13.07
C GLY A 93 4.65 -3.50 11.80
N LEU A 94 4.64 -4.16 10.64
CA LEU A 94 5.07 -3.60 9.36
C LEU A 94 4.15 -2.48 8.87
N ASN A 95 4.71 -1.58 8.07
CA ASN A 95 4.04 -0.43 7.51
C ASN A 95 3.33 -0.79 6.20
N PRO A 96 1.98 -0.77 6.13
CA PRO A 96 1.24 -1.01 4.89
C PRO A 96 1.08 0.26 4.02
N GLY A 97 1.47 1.43 4.54
CA GLY A 97 1.36 2.70 3.83
C GLY A 97 1.22 3.89 4.77
N PHE A 98 1.07 5.08 4.22
CA PHE A 98 1.12 6.33 4.98
C PHE A 98 0.22 7.39 4.38
N PHE A 99 -0.13 8.41 5.18
CA PHE A 99 -0.89 9.56 4.70
C PHE A 99 -0.37 10.86 5.27
N GLY A 100 -0.59 11.95 4.53
CA GLY A 100 -0.17 13.29 4.92
C GLY A 100 -0.24 14.27 3.75
N ARG A 101 0.58 15.32 3.81
CA ARG A 101 0.72 16.28 2.73
C ARG A 101 1.39 15.62 1.53
N SER A 102 0.92 15.92 0.31
CA SER A 102 1.45 15.36 -0.94
C SER A 102 2.98 15.41 -1.03
N ALA A 103 3.60 16.54 -0.66
CA ALA A 103 5.06 16.67 -0.66
C ALA A 103 5.78 15.62 0.21
N LEU A 104 5.30 15.39 1.44
CA LEU A 104 5.89 14.42 2.37
C LEU A 104 5.65 12.98 1.90
N VAL A 105 4.47 12.71 1.35
CA VAL A 105 4.14 11.39 0.78
C VAL A 105 5.06 11.08 -0.40
N ASN A 106 5.27 12.05 -1.30
CA ASN A 106 6.15 11.87 -2.45
C ASN A 106 7.62 11.71 -2.06
N GLU A 107 8.06 12.42 -1.02
CA GLU A 107 9.41 12.29 -0.46
C GLU A 107 9.63 10.87 0.12
N GLU A 108 8.68 10.36 0.91
CA GLU A 108 8.79 9.01 1.47
C GLU A 108 8.76 7.92 0.39
N ILE A 109 7.87 8.03 -0.61
CA ILE A 109 7.84 7.09 -1.75
C ILE A 109 9.19 7.08 -2.47
N LYS A 110 9.79 8.26 -2.68
CA LYS A 110 11.11 8.35 -3.33
C LYS A 110 12.19 7.68 -2.48
N LYS A 111 12.14 7.86 -1.16
CA LYS A 111 13.08 7.24 -0.23
C LYS A 111 12.94 5.71 -0.20
N GLU A 112 11.71 5.18 -0.07
CA GLU A 112 11.45 3.75 -0.11
C GLU A 112 11.94 3.12 -1.42
N LYS A 113 11.76 3.81 -2.55
CA LYS A 113 12.28 3.36 -3.83
C LYS A 113 13.82 3.31 -3.86
N GLN A 114 14.49 4.32 -3.33
CA GLN A 114 15.95 4.34 -3.26
C GLN A 114 16.50 3.24 -2.35
N GLU A 115 15.84 2.98 -1.22
CA GLU A 115 16.19 1.86 -0.33
C GLU A 115 16.02 0.51 -1.04
N LEU A 116 14.94 0.35 -1.81
CA LEU A 116 14.69 -0.86 -2.59
C LEU A 116 15.72 -1.06 -3.71
N GLU A 117 16.11 0.02 -4.41
CA GLU A 117 17.17 -0.01 -5.42
C GLU A 117 18.53 -0.45 -4.81
N LEU A 118 18.84 0.00 -3.60
CA LEU A 118 20.05 -0.42 -2.88
C LEU A 118 20.02 -1.91 -2.51
N ILE A 119 18.90 -2.40 -1.96
CA ILE A 119 18.72 -3.82 -1.63
C ILE A 119 18.82 -4.67 -2.89
N ALA A 120 18.20 -4.25 -3.98
CA ALA A 120 18.29 -4.95 -5.26
C ALA A 120 19.74 -5.04 -5.75
N ALA A 121 20.52 -3.96 -5.65
CA ALA A 121 21.93 -3.98 -6.01
C ALA A 121 22.75 -4.94 -5.13
N GLU A 122 22.49 -4.97 -3.81
CA GLU A 122 23.14 -5.92 -2.90
C GLU A 122 22.84 -7.39 -3.24
N LEU A 123 21.64 -7.66 -3.77
CA LEU A 123 21.22 -8.99 -4.23
C LEU A 123 21.65 -9.31 -5.67
N GLY A 124 22.34 -8.40 -6.37
CA GLY A 124 22.76 -8.58 -7.76
C GLY A 124 21.62 -8.45 -8.79
N PHE A 125 20.57 -7.69 -8.45
CA PHE A 125 19.43 -7.40 -9.31
C PHE A 125 19.50 -6.00 -9.95
N ASP A 126 20.66 -5.34 -9.93
CA ASP A 126 20.89 -4.01 -10.53
C ASP A 126 20.88 -4.02 -12.07
N GLU A 127 21.05 -5.19 -12.69
CA GLU A 127 20.94 -5.34 -14.15
C GLU A 127 19.48 -5.21 -14.66
N PHE A 128 18.48 -5.33 -13.79
CA PHE A 128 17.08 -5.21 -14.18
C PHE A 128 16.67 -3.75 -14.36
N LYS A 129 15.98 -3.47 -15.47
CA LYS A 129 15.44 -2.13 -15.77
C LYS A 129 14.50 -1.58 -14.68
N ASN A 130 13.79 -2.46 -13.98
CA ASN A 130 12.91 -2.10 -12.88
C ASN A 130 12.98 -3.19 -11.80
N PRO A 131 13.86 -3.03 -10.79
CA PRO A 131 14.00 -4.00 -9.71
C PRO A 131 12.71 -4.24 -8.92
N ASP A 132 11.88 -3.20 -8.74
CA ASP A 132 10.60 -3.31 -8.03
C ASP A 132 9.67 -4.34 -8.71
N VAL A 133 9.64 -4.35 -10.04
CA VAL A 133 8.82 -5.30 -10.83
C VAL A 133 9.43 -6.70 -10.77
N MET A 134 10.75 -6.83 -10.81
CA MET A 134 11.42 -8.12 -10.69
C MET A 134 11.13 -8.78 -9.34
N LEU A 135 11.26 -8.03 -8.25
CA LEU A 135 10.96 -8.51 -6.90
C LEU A 135 9.48 -8.89 -6.75
N GLN A 136 8.56 -8.06 -7.26
CA GLN A 136 7.13 -8.40 -7.30
C GLN A 136 6.83 -9.69 -8.08
N ALA A 137 7.56 -9.95 -9.17
CA ALA A 137 7.40 -11.18 -9.93
C ALA A 137 7.87 -12.41 -9.13
N LEU A 138 8.97 -12.29 -8.37
CA LEU A 138 9.44 -13.34 -7.47
C LEU A 138 8.44 -13.62 -6.35
N ASP A 139 7.87 -12.59 -5.74
CA ASP A 139 6.82 -12.75 -4.71
C ASP A 139 5.62 -13.53 -5.28
N PHE A 140 5.16 -13.18 -6.48
CA PHE A 140 4.06 -13.90 -7.12
C PHE A 140 4.41 -15.37 -7.43
N ILE A 141 5.64 -15.67 -7.83
CA ILE A 141 6.11 -17.05 -8.04
C ILE A 141 6.13 -17.82 -6.71
N HIS A 142 6.57 -17.19 -5.62
CA HIS A 142 6.55 -17.81 -4.30
C HIS A 142 5.13 -18.11 -3.82
N ASP A 143 4.18 -17.19 -4.00
CA ASP A 143 2.77 -17.41 -3.66
C ASP A 143 2.20 -18.64 -4.40
N ILE A 144 2.46 -18.75 -5.72
CA ILE A 144 2.05 -19.92 -6.53
C ILE A 144 2.69 -21.22 -5.99
N ALA A 145 3.93 -21.14 -5.52
CA ALA A 145 4.65 -22.31 -4.99
C ALA A 145 4.06 -22.76 -3.66
N GLU A 146 3.74 -21.83 -2.77
CA GLU A 146 3.07 -22.10 -1.49
C GLU A 146 1.67 -22.69 -1.68
N GLU A 147 0.96 -22.28 -2.73
CA GLU A 147 -0.33 -22.85 -3.13
C GLU A 147 -0.22 -24.25 -3.77
N GLY A 148 1.00 -24.76 -3.99
CA GLY A 148 1.25 -26.06 -4.62
C GLY A 148 0.94 -26.09 -6.12
N ALA A 149 0.80 -24.94 -6.75
CA ALA A 149 0.46 -24.79 -8.17
C ALA A 149 1.70 -24.75 -9.11
N LEU A 150 2.90 -24.94 -8.56
CA LEU A 150 4.15 -25.09 -9.31
C LEU A 150 4.56 -26.58 -9.36
N SER A 151 4.85 -27.08 -10.57
CA SER A 151 5.31 -28.46 -10.79
C SER A 151 6.48 -28.47 -11.79
N CYS A 152 7.41 -29.41 -11.62
CA CYS A 152 8.48 -29.67 -12.60
C CYS A 152 8.02 -30.82 -13.49
N GLU A 153 8.11 -30.64 -14.82
CA GLU A 153 7.98 -31.77 -15.76
C GLU A 153 9.15 -32.76 -15.67
N CYS A 154 10.15 -32.42 -14.84
CA CYS A 154 11.36 -33.16 -14.55
C CYS A 154 11.13 -34.28 -13.53
N SER A 155 9.97 -34.31 -12.86
CA SER A 155 9.56 -35.38 -11.97
C SER A 155 9.07 -36.59 -12.76
N ASN A 156 10.00 -37.23 -13.48
CA ASN A 156 9.87 -38.64 -13.79
C ASN A 156 10.10 -39.43 -12.49
N ASP A 157 9.23 -40.40 -12.24
CA ASP A 157 9.45 -41.51 -11.31
C ASP A 157 10.89 -42.02 -11.41
N ILE A 158 11.70 -41.75 -10.38
CA ILE A 158 12.84 -42.60 -10.07
C ILE A 158 12.32 -43.63 -9.06
N MET A 159 11.65 -44.66 -9.60
CA MET A 159 11.68 -45.97 -8.94
C MET A 159 13.12 -46.48 -9.02
N ILE A 160 13.83 -46.45 -7.89
CA ILE A 160 14.91 -47.38 -7.57
C ILE A 160 14.75 -47.79 -6.11
#